data_AF-A0A7S3E1U2-F1
#
_entry.id   AF-A0A7S3E1U2-F1
#
_cell.length_a   1.000
_cell.length_b   1.000
_cell.length_c   1.000
_cell.angle_alpha   90.00
_cell.angle_beta   90.00
_cell.angle_gamma   90.00
#
_symmetry.space_group_name_H-M   'P 1'
#
loop_
_entity.id
_entity.type
_entity.pdbx_description
1 polymer ?
#
loop_
_entity_poly.entity_id
_entity_poly.type
_entity_poly.pdbx_seq_one_letter_code
_entity_poly.pdbx_strand_id
1 'polypeptide(L)'
;TGEITVAGNVLKEGDLKIVREFQVPEGFNPDDIDADGDGEVLVMMDLTVDEEILLAKTAREVVNRIQKLRKSAGLEPSDKVEFYYAITSPGEGLDKVFSTMQDFFLGAIATVPKPASERQAHSVTLASEGYELGEGAAFTAILARPAVVPLKSALQQACGGDAEAADNLAVWLASLDLERTKALAAEQGGKVGVHLDGKSYTLQAEEHFKWNNIA
;
A
#
# COMPACT_ATOMS: atom_id res chain seq x y z
N THR A 1 -31.99 -28.40 44.41
CA THR A 1 -33.45 -28.58 44.27
C THR A 1 -33.93 -27.54 43.27
N GLY A 2 -34.25 -27.94 42.04
CA GLY A 2 -34.58 -27.04 40.91
C GLY A 2 -35.99 -26.46 40.94
N GLU A 3 -36.50 -26.13 42.13
CA GLU A 3 -37.83 -25.56 42.32
C GLU A 3 -37.80 -24.45 43.38
N ILE A 4 -38.58 -23.38 43.18
CA ILE A 4 -38.73 -22.25 44.10
C ILE A 4 -40.21 -21.86 44.23
N THR A 5 -40.68 -21.50 45.43
CA THR A 5 -42.07 -21.04 45.65
C THR A 5 -42.11 -19.52 45.76
N VAL A 6 -42.84 -18.85 44.87
CA VAL A 6 -43.03 -17.38 44.87
C VAL A 6 -44.53 -17.09 44.95
N ALA A 7 -44.93 -16.34 45.97
CA ALA A 7 -46.34 -15.99 46.24
C ALA A 7 -47.32 -17.19 46.22
N GLY A 8 -46.87 -18.37 46.69
CA GLY A 8 -47.67 -19.59 46.74
C GLY A 8 -47.70 -20.44 45.46
N ASN A 9 -47.02 -20.00 44.39
CA ASN A 9 -46.87 -20.77 43.15
C ASN A 9 -45.49 -21.43 43.11
N VAL A 10 -45.43 -22.71 42.74
CA VAL A 10 -44.18 -23.47 42.57
C VAL A 10 -43.66 -23.27 41.15
N LEU A 11 -42.49 -22.65 41.01
CA LEU A 11 -41.78 -22.46 39.74
C LEU A 11 -40.71 -23.54 39.58
N LYS A 12 -40.65 -24.16 38.41
CA LYS A 12 -39.67 -25.19 38.02
C LYS A 12 -38.70 -24.65 36.98
N GLU A 13 -37.71 -25.45 36.61
CA GLU A 13 -36.69 -25.06 35.60
C GLU A 13 -37.28 -24.58 34.27
N GLY A 14 -38.41 -25.14 33.82
CA GLY A 14 -39.08 -24.71 32.59
C GLY A 14 -39.86 -23.41 32.69
N ASP A 15 -40.11 -22.91 33.90
CA ASP A 15 -40.86 -21.68 34.17
C ASP A 15 -39.94 -20.45 34.29
N LEU A 16 -38.62 -20.66 34.25
CA LEU A 16 -37.61 -19.63 34.49
C LEU A 16 -36.73 -19.46 33.26
N LYS A 17 -36.75 -18.25 32.68
CA LYS A 17 -35.75 -17.83 31.68
C LYS A 17 -34.74 -16.91 32.35
N ILE A 18 -33.48 -17.32 32.39
CA ILE A 18 -32.38 -16.43 32.79
C ILE A 18 -31.97 -15.63 31.56
N VAL A 19 -32.18 -14.32 31.60
CA VAL A 19 -31.63 -13.38 30.61
C VAL A 19 -30.41 -12.73 31.23
N ARG A 20 -29.27 -12.81 30.53
CA ARG A 20 -28.03 -12.13 30.91
C ARG A 20 -27.91 -10.91 30.02
N GLU A 21 -27.94 -9.73 30.60
CA GLU A 21 -27.70 -8.48 29.89
C GLU A 21 -26.28 -7.99 30.19
N PHE A 22 -25.58 -7.55 29.15
CA PHE A 22 -24.31 -6.88 29.32
C PHE A 22 -24.53 -5.50 29.92
N GLN A 23 -23.66 -5.10 30.84
CA GLN A 23 -23.63 -3.76 31.42
C GLN A 23 -22.23 -3.20 31.17
N VAL A 24 -22.17 -2.02 30.54
CA VAL A 24 -20.91 -1.33 30.27
C VAL A 24 -20.20 -1.05 31.61
N PRO A 25 -18.95 -1.49 31.81
CA PRO A 25 -18.23 -1.25 33.05
C PRO A 25 -17.98 0.24 33.31
N GLU A 26 -17.85 0.63 34.59
CA GLU A 26 -17.48 2.01 34.95
C GLU A 26 -16.14 2.41 34.32
N GLY A 27 -16.09 3.61 33.73
CA GLY A 27 -14.89 4.15 33.08
C GLY A 27 -14.79 3.88 31.57
N PHE A 28 -15.72 3.14 30.99
CA PHE A 28 -15.81 2.93 29.53
C PHE A 28 -16.94 3.76 28.93
N ASN A 29 -16.75 4.19 27.68
CA ASN A 29 -17.77 4.87 26.90
C ASN A 29 -18.72 3.82 26.29
N PRO A 30 -20.04 3.93 26.50
CA PRO A 30 -21.01 3.00 25.91
C PRO A 30 -20.98 2.94 24.38
N ASP A 31 -20.56 4.01 23.70
CA ASP A 31 -20.48 4.03 22.24
C ASP A 31 -19.27 3.25 21.69
N ASP A 32 -18.28 2.99 22.54
CA ASP A 32 -17.03 2.28 22.18
C ASP A 32 -17.11 0.78 22.50
N ILE A 33 -18.25 0.26 22.98
CA ILE A 33 -18.42 -1.16 23.30
C ILE A 33 -19.77 -1.65 22.81
N ASP A 34 -19.76 -2.68 21.98
CA ASP A 34 -20.97 -3.40 21.59
C ASP A 34 -20.94 -4.83 22.15
N ALA A 35 -22.10 -5.32 22.57
CA ALA A 35 -22.21 -6.65 23.14
C ALA A 35 -23.54 -7.30 22.76
N ASP A 36 -23.46 -8.52 22.23
CA ASP A 36 -24.62 -9.31 21.83
C ASP A 36 -24.43 -10.79 22.19
N GLY A 37 -25.54 -11.49 22.41
CA GLY A 37 -25.52 -12.87 22.84
C GLY A 37 -26.87 -13.58 22.75
N ASP A 38 -26.83 -14.90 22.62
CA ASP A 38 -28.02 -15.74 22.46
C ASP A 38 -28.50 -16.39 23.78
N GLY A 39 -27.85 -16.04 24.90
CA GLY A 39 -28.12 -16.56 26.25
C GLY A 39 -27.17 -17.69 26.68
N GLU A 40 -26.52 -18.36 25.73
CA GLU A 40 -25.44 -19.32 25.98
C GLU A 40 -24.07 -18.68 25.80
N VAL A 41 -23.90 -17.87 24.75
CA VAL A 41 -22.68 -17.14 24.44
C VAL A 41 -22.95 -15.63 24.48
N LEU A 42 -21.99 -14.88 25.02
CA LEU A 42 -21.96 -13.42 24.97
C LEU A 42 -20.67 -12.99 24.25
N VAL A 43 -20.80 -12.22 23.18
CA VAL A 43 -19.70 -11.60 22.45
C VAL A 43 -19.65 -10.13 22.84
N MET A 44 -18.46 -9.64 23.13
CA MET A 44 -18.20 -8.22 23.40
C MET A 44 -17.14 -7.75 22.42
N MET A 45 -17.37 -6.61 21.77
CA MET A 45 -16.49 -6.00 20.79
C MET A 45 -16.11 -4.60 21.25
N ASP A 46 -14.80 -4.35 21.27
CA ASP A 46 -14.25 -3.01 21.44
C ASP A 46 -14.35 -2.28 20.09
N LEU A 47 -15.09 -1.17 20.08
CA LEU A 47 -15.33 -0.29 18.95
C LEU A 47 -14.48 0.98 18.99
N THR A 48 -13.57 1.10 19.96
CA THR A 48 -12.70 2.27 20.09
C THR A 48 -11.97 2.51 18.78
N VAL A 49 -12.21 3.67 18.17
CA VAL A 49 -11.55 4.06 16.94
C VAL A 49 -10.20 4.69 17.28
N ASP A 50 -9.13 3.97 16.98
CA ASP A 50 -7.77 4.49 17.07
C ASP A 50 -7.24 5.02 15.73
N GLU A 51 -6.08 5.68 15.79
CA GLU A 51 -5.44 6.25 14.60
C GLU A 51 -5.07 5.16 13.57
N GLU A 52 -4.71 3.96 14.02
CA GLU A 52 -4.33 2.86 13.13
C GLU A 52 -5.51 2.35 12.30
N ILE A 53 -6.70 2.22 12.91
CA ILE A 53 -7.94 1.86 12.25
C ILE A 53 -8.34 2.93 11.24
N LEU A 54 -8.18 4.21 11.56
CA LEU A 54 -8.45 5.32 10.63
C LEU A 54 -7.48 5.28 9.43
N LEU A 55 -6.18 5.08 9.66
CA LEU A 55 -5.20 4.94 8.59
C LEU A 55 -5.51 3.72 7.72
N ALA A 56 -5.92 2.59 8.31
CA ALA A 56 -6.31 1.38 7.59
C ALA A 56 -7.60 1.55 6.78
N LYS A 57 -8.59 2.28 7.30
CA LYS A 57 -9.80 2.68 6.56
C LYS A 57 -9.43 3.44 5.28
N THR A 58 -8.60 4.47 5.40
CA THR A 58 -8.18 5.30 4.26
C THR A 58 -7.29 4.51 3.29
N ALA A 59 -6.36 3.68 3.78
CA ALA A 59 -5.54 2.81 2.95
C ALA A 59 -6.38 1.83 2.12
N ARG A 60 -7.41 1.21 2.73
CA ARG A 60 -8.37 0.35 2.02
C ARG A 60 -9.12 1.12 0.94
N GLU A 61 -9.51 2.36 1.21
CA GLU A 61 -10.16 3.18 0.20
C GLU A 61 -9.23 3.45 -0.99
N VAL A 62 -7.99 3.87 -0.74
CA VAL A 62 -6.96 4.08 -1.77
C VAL A 62 -6.74 2.81 -2.60
N VAL A 63 -6.53 1.66 -1.95
CA VAL A 63 -6.36 0.36 -2.63
C VAL A 63 -7.53 0.07 -3.57
N ASN A 64 -8.77 0.30 -3.12
CA ASN A 64 -9.96 0.10 -3.95
C ASN A 64 -9.95 1.03 -5.19
N ARG A 65 -9.57 2.31 -5.03
CA ARG A 65 -9.42 3.23 -6.16
C ARG A 65 -8.38 2.73 -7.16
N ILE A 66 -7.22 2.30 -6.67
CA ILE A 66 -6.13 1.79 -7.53
C ILE A 66 -6.51 0.49 -8.24
N GLN A 67 -7.17 -0.45 -7.56
CA GLN A 67 -7.64 -1.68 -8.18
C GLN A 67 -8.68 -1.39 -9.28
N LYS A 68 -9.57 -0.42 -9.07
CA LYS A 68 -10.51 0.05 -10.11
C LYS A 68 -9.77 0.70 -11.29
N LEU A 69 -8.75 1.52 -11.02
CA LEU A 69 -7.92 2.14 -12.06
C LEU A 69 -7.19 1.09 -12.91
N ARG A 70 -6.66 0.03 -12.28
CA ARG A 70 -6.04 -1.10 -12.99
C ARG A 70 -7.04 -1.75 -13.95
N LYS A 71 -8.23 -2.05 -13.45
CA LYS A 71 -9.29 -2.67 -14.24
C LYS A 71 -9.75 -1.77 -15.40
N SER A 72 -9.92 -0.46 -15.17
CA SER A 72 -10.36 0.47 -16.23
C SER A 72 -9.29 0.68 -17.30
N ALA A 73 -8.01 0.56 -16.94
CA ALA A 73 -6.87 0.59 -17.86
C ALA A 73 -6.62 -0.74 -18.59
N GLY A 74 -7.40 -1.78 -18.31
CA GLY A 74 -7.23 -3.11 -18.92
C GLY A 74 -6.05 -3.91 -18.39
N LEU A 75 -5.56 -3.58 -17.18
CA LEU A 75 -4.46 -4.28 -16.53
C LEU A 75 -4.96 -5.50 -15.77
N GLU A 76 -4.22 -6.60 -15.87
CA GLU A 76 -4.45 -7.83 -15.11
C GLU A 76 -3.81 -7.75 -13.71
N PRO A 77 -4.26 -8.56 -12.73
CA PRO A 77 -3.65 -8.60 -11.40
C PRO A 77 -2.16 -8.96 -11.42
N SER A 78 -1.73 -9.79 -12.37
CA SER A 78 -0.33 -10.19 -12.59
C SER A 78 0.53 -9.09 -13.21
N ASP A 79 -0.08 -8.06 -13.82
CA ASP A 79 0.68 -6.98 -14.43
C ASP A 79 1.41 -6.18 -13.35
N LYS A 80 2.72 -6.06 -13.52
CA LYS A 80 3.55 -5.30 -12.61
C LYS A 80 3.48 -3.82 -12.97
N VAL A 81 3.14 -2.99 -12.00
CA VAL A 81 2.98 -1.54 -12.17
C VAL A 81 3.58 -0.80 -10.99
N GLU A 82 4.07 0.40 -11.27
CA GLU A 82 4.46 1.36 -10.23
C GLU A 82 3.27 2.25 -9.91
N PHE A 83 3.06 2.55 -8.64
CA PHE A 83 2.04 3.49 -8.20
C PHE A 83 2.68 4.76 -7.64
N TYR A 84 2.44 5.87 -8.32
CA TYR A 84 2.78 7.22 -7.84
C TYR A 84 1.53 8.00 -7.45
N TYR A 85 1.69 8.87 -6.46
CA TYR A 85 0.63 9.75 -5.99
C TYR A 85 1.09 11.21 -5.92
N ALA A 86 0.16 12.12 -6.20
CA ALA A 86 0.31 13.54 -5.88
C ALA A 86 -0.87 13.96 -5.01
N ILE A 87 -0.62 14.33 -3.76
CA ILE A 87 -1.66 14.80 -2.84
C ILE A 87 -2.13 16.18 -3.33
N THR A 88 -3.42 16.30 -3.65
CA THR A 88 -4.05 17.56 -4.07
C THR A 88 -4.77 18.22 -2.89
N SER A 89 -5.28 17.42 -1.95
CA SER A 89 -5.80 17.88 -0.65
C SER A 89 -5.40 16.86 0.42
N PRO A 90 -4.67 17.26 1.49
CA PRO A 90 -4.18 16.31 2.48
C PRO A 90 -5.30 15.65 3.32
N GLY A 91 -6.42 16.34 3.54
CA GLY A 91 -7.51 15.89 4.43
C GLY A 91 -6.99 15.44 5.81
N GLU A 92 -7.57 14.36 6.36
CA GLU A 92 -7.14 13.73 7.62
C GLU A 92 -5.91 12.82 7.45
N GLY A 93 -4.77 13.38 7.03
CA GLY A 93 -3.48 12.69 7.13
C GLY A 93 -3.19 11.66 6.04
N LEU A 94 -3.63 11.91 4.79
CA LEU A 94 -3.34 11.04 3.65
C LEU A 94 -1.82 10.81 3.43
N ASP A 95 -0.99 11.78 3.80
CA ASP A 95 0.47 11.68 3.83
C ASP A 95 0.97 10.63 4.84
N LYS A 96 0.36 10.56 6.03
CA LYS A 96 0.64 9.50 7.02
C LYS A 96 0.25 8.13 6.50
N VAL A 97 -0.88 8.03 5.79
CA VAL A 97 -1.33 6.76 5.19
C VAL A 97 -0.28 6.22 4.22
N PHE A 98 0.20 7.05 3.28
CA PHE A 98 1.20 6.62 2.31
C PHE A 98 2.56 6.27 2.92
N SER A 99 2.95 6.97 4.00
CA SER A 99 4.23 6.71 4.66
C SER A 99 4.20 5.52 5.63
N THR A 100 3.09 5.28 6.31
CA THR A 100 2.96 4.28 7.40
C THR A 100 2.43 2.94 6.91
N MET A 101 1.49 2.93 5.95
CA MET A 101 0.79 1.70 5.52
C MET A 101 1.47 0.98 4.35
N GLN A 102 2.80 1.07 4.23
CA GLN A 102 3.54 0.54 3.07
C GLN A 102 3.35 -0.97 2.89
N ASP A 103 3.41 -1.75 3.97
CA ASP A 103 3.23 -3.20 3.94
C ASP A 103 1.80 -3.60 3.52
N PHE A 104 0.80 -2.81 3.94
CA PHE A 104 -0.58 -3.01 3.53
C PHE A 104 -0.74 -2.81 2.01
N PHE A 105 -0.17 -1.76 1.44
CA PHE A 105 -0.17 -1.55 -0.01
C PHE A 105 0.61 -2.64 -0.74
N LEU A 106 1.76 -3.05 -0.22
CA LEU A 106 2.54 -4.13 -0.80
C LEU A 106 1.74 -5.44 -0.85
N GLY A 107 1.05 -5.80 0.23
CA GLY A 107 0.20 -6.99 0.27
C GLY A 107 -1.04 -6.90 -0.63
N ALA A 108 -1.65 -5.72 -0.75
CA ALA A 108 -2.93 -5.56 -1.44
C ALA A 108 -2.81 -5.28 -2.95
N ILE A 109 -1.75 -4.59 -3.39
CA ILE A 109 -1.55 -4.17 -4.78
C ILE A 109 -0.15 -4.46 -5.33
N ALA A 110 0.71 -5.15 -4.57
CA ALA A 110 2.07 -5.54 -4.96
C ALA A 110 3.01 -4.37 -5.29
N THR A 111 2.69 -3.16 -4.80
CA THR A 111 3.52 -1.96 -4.97
C THR A 111 3.40 -1.06 -3.75
N VAL A 112 4.52 -0.44 -3.36
CA VAL A 112 4.53 0.65 -2.38
C VAL A 112 4.29 1.98 -3.10
N PRO A 113 3.34 2.82 -2.64
CA PRO A 113 3.06 4.13 -3.23
C PRO A 113 4.28 5.07 -3.10
N LYS A 114 4.55 5.87 -4.14
CA LYS A 114 5.61 6.89 -4.11
C LYS A 114 5.11 8.28 -4.48
N PRO A 115 5.69 9.35 -3.93
CA PRO A 115 5.41 10.70 -4.39
C PRO A 115 5.68 10.85 -5.89
N ALA A 116 4.82 11.58 -6.60
CA ALA A 116 5.00 11.87 -8.02
C ALA A 116 6.31 12.62 -8.33
N SER A 117 6.94 13.27 -7.33
CA SER A 117 8.26 13.88 -7.44
C SER A 117 9.40 12.87 -7.61
N GLU A 118 9.22 11.63 -7.16
CA GLU A 118 10.19 10.54 -7.36
C GLU A 118 10.02 9.84 -8.71
N ARG A 119 8.94 10.17 -9.43
CA ARG A 119 8.65 9.60 -10.74
C ARG A 119 9.67 10.09 -11.77
N GLN A 120 10.23 9.16 -12.54
CA GLN A 120 11.14 9.51 -13.62
C GLN A 120 10.39 10.17 -14.77
N ALA A 121 10.98 11.23 -15.34
CA ALA A 121 10.36 12.01 -16.42
C ALA A 121 10.01 11.17 -17.68
N HIS A 122 10.77 10.10 -17.94
CA HIS A 122 10.59 9.20 -19.08
C HIS A 122 9.74 7.96 -18.74
N SER A 123 9.26 7.82 -17.50
CA SER A 123 8.43 6.67 -17.13
C SER A 123 7.10 6.69 -17.90
N VAL A 124 6.71 5.56 -18.46
CA VAL A 124 5.51 5.45 -19.29
C VAL A 124 4.28 5.39 -18.39
N THR A 125 3.39 6.38 -18.47
CA THR A 125 2.08 6.34 -17.79
C THR A 125 1.20 5.27 -18.44
N LEU A 126 0.69 4.34 -17.64
CA LEU A 126 -0.33 3.38 -18.05
C LEU A 126 -1.73 3.94 -17.80
N ALA A 127 -1.93 4.57 -16.65
CA ALA A 127 -3.19 5.20 -16.26
C ALA A 127 -2.95 6.35 -15.29
N SER A 128 -3.82 7.35 -15.28
CA SER A 128 -3.77 8.45 -14.33
C SER A 128 -5.18 8.98 -14.07
N GLU A 129 -5.55 9.17 -12.81
CA GLU A 129 -6.87 9.65 -12.44
C GLU A 129 -6.81 10.40 -11.09
N GLY A 130 -7.66 11.42 -10.92
CA GLY A 130 -7.84 12.12 -9.64
C GLY A 130 -8.93 11.46 -8.81
N TYR A 131 -8.68 11.31 -7.51
CA TYR A 131 -9.64 10.75 -6.56
C TYR A 131 -9.86 11.69 -5.40
N GLU A 132 -11.14 11.81 -5.04
CA GLU A 132 -11.58 12.38 -3.77
C GLU A 132 -11.96 11.21 -2.84
N LEU A 133 -11.44 11.27 -1.63
CA LEU A 133 -11.70 10.33 -0.54
C LEU A 133 -12.64 11.00 0.48
N GLY A 134 -13.04 10.24 1.49
CA GLY A 134 -13.75 10.80 2.64
C GLY A 134 -12.99 11.96 3.30
N GLU A 135 -13.72 12.79 4.05
CA GLU A 135 -13.12 13.82 4.94
C GLU A 135 -12.24 14.85 4.20
N GLY A 136 -12.51 15.08 2.91
CA GLY A 136 -11.86 16.13 2.11
C GLY A 136 -10.44 15.80 1.64
N ALA A 137 -9.97 14.57 1.83
CA ALA A 137 -8.70 14.11 1.27
C ALA A 137 -8.83 13.88 -0.25
N ALA A 138 -7.82 14.27 -1.02
CA ALA A 138 -7.79 14.07 -2.45
C ALA A 138 -6.36 13.88 -2.97
N PHE A 139 -6.20 13.05 -4.00
CA PHE A 139 -4.92 12.81 -4.65
C PHE A 139 -5.09 12.43 -6.11
N THR A 140 -4.05 12.66 -6.91
CA THR A 140 -3.92 12.08 -8.24
C THR A 140 -3.13 10.78 -8.16
N ALA A 141 -3.75 9.69 -8.61
CA ALA A 141 -3.10 8.41 -8.80
C ALA A 141 -2.48 8.32 -10.19
N ILE A 142 -1.28 7.77 -10.28
CA ILE A 142 -0.57 7.52 -11.52
C ILE A 142 -0.02 6.10 -11.47
N LEU A 143 -0.48 5.26 -12.40
CA LEU A 143 0.11 3.96 -12.65
C LEU A 143 1.09 4.08 -13.81
N ALA A 144 2.33 3.62 -13.59
CA ALA A 144 3.38 3.65 -14.60
C ALA A 144 3.95 2.26 -14.83
N ARG A 145 4.54 2.06 -16.01
CA ARG A 145 5.30 0.84 -16.31
C ARG A 145 6.55 0.81 -15.42
N PRO A 146 6.87 -0.33 -14.80
CA PRO A 146 8.09 -0.48 -14.04
C PRO A 146 9.35 -0.19 -14.86
N ALA A 147 10.27 0.58 -14.29
CA ALA A 147 11.47 1.04 -14.98
C ALA A 147 12.75 0.81 -14.15
N VAL A 148 13.88 0.76 -14.86
CA VAL A 148 15.21 0.78 -14.24
C VAL A 148 15.51 2.22 -13.83
N VAL A 149 15.80 2.45 -12.55
CA VAL A 149 16.06 3.81 -12.04
C VAL A 149 17.56 4.07 -11.96
N PRO A 150 18.16 4.84 -12.89
CA PRO A 150 19.53 5.31 -12.78
C PRO A 150 19.79 6.15 -11.53
N LEU A 151 20.93 5.90 -10.89
CA LEU A 151 21.46 6.70 -9.78
C LEU A 151 22.48 7.71 -10.33
N LYS A 152 22.02 8.93 -10.61
CA LYS A 152 22.81 9.96 -11.30
C LYS A 152 24.20 10.21 -10.69
N SER A 153 24.28 10.30 -9.37
CA SER A 153 25.55 10.53 -8.67
C SER A 153 26.55 9.40 -8.87
N ALA A 154 26.11 8.15 -8.81
CA ALA A 154 26.95 6.98 -9.01
C ALA A 154 27.38 6.84 -10.49
N LEU A 155 26.47 7.11 -11.44
CA LEU A 155 26.80 7.11 -12.87
C LEU A 155 27.86 8.16 -13.21
N GLN A 156 27.75 9.35 -12.63
CA GLN A 156 28.75 10.39 -12.85
C GLN A 156 30.13 9.99 -12.32
N GLN A 157 30.19 9.30 -11.18
CA GLN A 157 31.44 8.76 -10.65
C GLN A 157 32.01 7.65 -11.56
N ALA A 158 31.16 6.74 -12.05
CA ALA A 158 31.55 5.68 -12.98
C ALA A 158 32.08 6.23 -14.31
N CYS A 159 31.61 7.40 -14.75
CA CYS A 159 32.09 8.11 -15.93
C CYS A 159 33.33 8.99 -15.67
N GLY A 160 33.92 8.96 -14.47
CA GLY A 160 35.07 9.80 -14.12
C GLY A 160 34.73 11.31 -14.06
N GLY A 161 33.48 11.66 -13.78
CA GLY A 161 32.99 13.04 -13.68
C GLY A 161 32.35 13.60 -14.96
N ASP A 162 32.39 12.85 -16.07
CA ASP A 162 31.80 13.24 -17.35
C ASP A 162 30.26 13.21 -17.28
N ALA A 163 29.66 14.41 -17.25
CA ALA A 163 28.22 14.59 -17.09
C ALA A 163 27.43 14.16 -18.32
N GLU A 164 27.96 14.37 -19.53
CA GLU A 164 27.29 14.00 -20.78
C GLU A 164 27.22 12.48 -20.92
N ALA A 165 28.33 11.79 -20.63
CA ALA A 165 28.35 10.33 -20.62
C ALA A 165 27.40 9.75 -19.55
N ALA A 166 27.33 10.36 -18.36
CA ALA A 166 26.42 9.92 -17.30
C ALA A 166 24.94 10.11 -17.68
N ASP A 167 24.59 11.22 -18.34
CA ASP A 167 23.23 11.46 -18.84
C ASP A 167 22.86 10.48 -19.96
N ASN A 168 23.79 10.19 -20.89
CA ASN A 168 23.58 9.18 -21.93
C ASN A 168 23.36 7.77 -21.33
N LEU A 169 24.13 7.39 -20.32
CA LEU A 169 23.93 6.13 -19.58
C LEU A 169 22.59 6.11 -18.85
N ALA A 170 22.17 7.22 -18.24
CA ALA A 170 20.90 7.31 -17.56
C ALA A 170 19.72 7.16 -18.54
N VAL A 171 19.79 7.80 -19.70
CA VAL A 171 18.78 7.65 -20.78
C VAL A 171 18.76 6.23 -21.32
N TRP A 172 19.92 5.61 -21.50
CA TRP A 172 20.00 4.22 -21.93
C TRP A 172 19.39 3.27 -20.90
N LEU A 173 19.77 3.36 -19.62
CA LEU A 173 19.18 2.55 -18.54
C LEU A 173 17.66 2.70 -18.46
N ALA A 174 17.18 3.94 -18.57
CA ALA A 174 15.77 4.30 -18.59
C ALA A 174 14.99 3.66 -19.74
N SER A 175 15.65 3.40 -20.88
CA SER A 175 15.03 2.77 -22.05
C SER A 175 14.90 1.25 -21.91
N LEU A 176 15.58 0.65 -20.94
CA LEU A 176 15.63 -0.80 -20.82
C LEU A 176 14.32 -1.37 -20.26
N ASP A 177 13.93 -2.52 -20.82
CA ASP A 177 12.87 -3.34 -20.25
C ASP A 177 13.35 -3.94 -18.92
N LEU A 178 12.55 -3.78 -17.87
CA LEU A 178 12.93 -4.16 -16.52
C LEU A 178 13.18 -5.67 -16.37
N GLU A 179 12.27 -6.51 -16.89
CA GLU A 179 12.33 -7.96 -16.75
C GLU A 179 13.53 -8.54 -17.50
N ARG A 180 13.73 -8.08 -18.75
CA ARG A 180 14.89 -8.47 -19.55
C ARG A 180 16.20 -8.06 -18.88
N THR A 181 16.24 -6.87 -18.28
CA THR A 181 17.45 -6.35 -17.63
C THR A 181 17.74 -7.06 -16.33
N LYS A 182 16.70 -7.41 -15.55
CA LYS A 182 16.84 -8.26 -14.35
C LYS A 182 17.41 -9.63 -14.71
N ALA A 183 16.89 -10.28 -15.76
CA ALA A 183 17.38 -11.58 -16.22
C ALA A 183 18.86 -11.51 -16.64
N LEU A 184 19.24 -10.51 -17.43
CA LEU A 184 20.63 -10.33 -17.87
C LEU A 184 21.57 -10.00 -16.71
N ALA A 185 21.13 -9.16 -15.77
CA ALA A 185 21.89 -8.85 -14.57
C ALA A 185 22.09 -10.10 -13.71
N ALA A 186 21.08 -10.96 -13.55
CA ALA A 186 21.18 -12.19 -12.77
C ALA A 186 22.25 -13.15 -13.32
N GLU A 187 22.37 -13.26 -14.65
CA GLU A 187 23.40 -14.08 -15.31
C GLU A 187 24.82 -13.53 -15.11
N GLN A 188 24.96 -12.22 -14.89
CA GLN A 188 26.24 -11.51 -14.79
C GLN A 188 26.57 -11.03 -13.36
N GLY A 189 25.96 -11.62 -12.33
CA GLY A 189 26.24 -11.25 -10.93
C GLY A 189 25.80 -9.82 -10.57
N GLY A 190 24.68 -9.37 -11.15
CA GLY A 190 24.11 -8.04 -10.96
C GLY A 190 24.67 -6.97 -11.89
N LYS A 191 25.45 -7.35 -12.92
CA LYS A 191 26.11 -6.40 -13.83
C LYS A 191 25.39 -6.30 -15.16
N VAL A 192 25.39 -5.08 -15.71
CA VAL A 192 24.90 -4.81 -17.07
C VAL A 192 25.97 -4.02 -17.80
N GLY A 193 26.47 -4.59 -18.90
CA GLY A 193 27.46 -3.97 -19.77
C GLY A 193 26.81 -3.18 -20.90
N VAL A 194 27.37 -2.02 -21.24
CA VAL A 194 26.94 -1.22 -22.39
C VAL A 194 28.13 -0.58 -23.09
N HIS A 195 28.05 -0.49 -24.41
CA HIS A 195 28.96 0.29 -25.22
C HIS A 195 28.24 1.52 -25.75
N LEU A 196 28.65 2.71 -25.29
CA LEU A 196 28.07 4.01 -25.63
C LEU A 196 29.19 4.97 -26.00
N ASP A 197 29.05 5.65 -27.14
CA ASP A 197 29.98 6.68 -27.61
C ASP A 197 31.46 6.24 -27.65
N GLY A 198 31.70 4.98 -28.07
CA GLY A 198 33.04 4.40 -28.17
C GLY A 198 33.66 3.96 -26.84
N LYS A 199 32.96 4.14 -25.72
CA LYS A 199 33.38 3.72 -24.38
C LYS A 199 32.52 2.54 -23.90
N SER A 200 33.16 1.58 -23.22
CA SER A 200 32.47 0.45 -22.60
C SER A 200 32.33 0.68 -21.11
N TYR A 201 31.11 0.57 -20.59
CA TYR A 201 30.78 0.71 -19.19
C TYR A 201 30.21 -0.60 -18.65
N THR A 202 30.51 -0.90 -17.39
CA THR A 202 29.90 -2.01 -16.64
C THR A 202 29.22 -1.44 -15.42
N LEU A 203 27.90 -1.53 -15.37
CA LEU A 203 27.08 -0.96 -14.31
C LEU A 203 26.58 -2.07 -13.39
N GLN A 204 26.72 -1.85 -12.08
CA GLN A 204 26.29 -2.77 -11.03
C GLN A 204 24.92 -2.35 -10.48
N ALA A 205 23.99 -3.30 -10.37
CA ALA A 205 22.69 -3.12 -9.72
C ALA A 205 22.86 -2.76 -8.24
N GLU A 206 21.96 -1.94 -7.71
CA GLU A 206 21.96 -1.33 -6.37
C GLU A 206 23.12 -0.34 -6.09
N GLU A 207 24.10 -0.22 -7.00
CA GLU A 207 25.17 0.78 -6.92
C GLU A 207 24.97 1.90 -7.96
N HIS A 208 24.74 1.53 -9.22
CA HIS A 208 24.61 2.47 -10.34
C HIS A 208 23.16 2.69 -10.77
N PHE A 209 22.29 1.71 -10.52
CA PHE A 209 20.87 1.76 -10.81
C PHE A 209 20.12 0.84 -9.85
N LYS A 210 18.84 1.09 -9.65
CA LYS A 210 17.96 0.24 -8.81
C LYS A 210 16.76 -0.25 -9.60
N TRP A 211 16.22 -1.38 -9.19
CA TRP A 211 14.96 -1.90 -9.72
C TRP A 211 13.82 -1.17 -9.04
N ASN A 212 13.00 -0.48 -9.80
CA ASN A 212 11.91 0.23 -9.18
C ASN A 212 10.76 -0.73 -8.85
N ASN A 213 10.68 -1.01 -7.56
CA ASN A 213 9.56 -1.57 -6.82
C ASN A 213 8.72 -2.62 -7.53
N ILE A 214 9.38 -3.72 -7.82
CA ILE A 214 8.71 -4.99 -8.03
C ILE A 214 9.26 -5.93 -6.96
N ALA A 215 8.42 -6.27 -5.98
CA ALA A 215 8.61 -7.48 -5.20
C ALA A 215 8.49 -8.72 -6.10
#